data_AF-A0A410TRJ9-F1
#
_entry.id   AF-A0A410TRJ9-F1
#
_cell.length_a   1.000
_cell.length_b   1.000
_cell.length_c   1.000
_cell.angle_alpha   90.00
_cell.angle_beta   90.00
_cell.angle_gamma   90.00
#
_symmetry.space_group_name_H-M   'P 1'
#
loop_
_entity.id
_entity.type
_entity.pdbx_description
1 polymer ?
#
loop_
_entity_poly.entity_id
_entity_poly.type
_entity_poly.pdbx_seq_one_letter_code
_entity_poly.pdbx_strand_id
1 'polypeptide(L)' 'MEEDLFEHIDTMLESVQEEMTDSGLTFKIRTARQSLVAIEEQYTAGQEALEKADIDDETLESLHQLGYLD' A
#
# COMPACT_ATOMS: atom_id res chain seq x y z
N MET A 1 5.32 -5.53 -7.22
CA MET A 1 4.94 -6.74 -6.41
C MET A 1 4.17 -6.40 -5.12
N GLU A 2 4.19 -5.13 -4.68
CA GLU A 2 3.54 -4.66 -3.46
C GLU A 2 2.12 -4.10 -3.67
N GLU A 3 1.74 -3.68 -4.88
CA GLU A 3 0.32 -3.41 -5.23
C GLU A 3 -0.57 -4.63 -4.91
N ASP A 4 -0.09 -5.83 -5.22
CA ASP A 4 -0.75 -7.10 -4.91
C ASP A 4 -0.90 -7.30 -3.38
N LEU A 5 0.01 -6.76 -2.57
CA LEU A 5 -0.07 -6.85 -1.11
C LEU A 5 -1.13 -5.90 -0.54
N PHE A 6 -1.24 -4.67 -1.04
CA PHE A 6 -2.30 -3.73 -0.62
C PHE A 6 -3.68 -4.29 -0.94
N GLU A 7 -3.88 -4.77 -2.18
CA GLU A 7 -5.13 -5.39 -2.61
C GLU A 7 -5.46 -6.66 -1.79
N HIS A 8 -4.45 -7.49 -1.51
CA HIS A 8 -4.63 -8.69 -0.68
C HIS A 8 -5.07 -8.37 0.75
N ILE A 9 -4.44 -7.36 1.38
CA ILE A 9 -4.83 -6.92 2.73
C ILE A 9 -6.24 -6.33 2.73
N ASP A 10 -6.57 -5.49 1.73
CA ASP A 10 -7.92 -4.91 1.64
C ASP A 10 -8.99 -5.99 1.50
N THR A 11 -8.74 -7.00 0.67
CA THR A 11 -9.64 -8.15 0.47
C THR A 11 -9.89 -8.93 1.77
N MET A 12 -8.82 -9.17 2.56
CA MET A 12 -8.98 -9.81 3.86
C MET A 12 -9.81 -8.97 4.84
N LEU A 13 -9.58 -7.65 4.87
CA LEU A 13 -10.32 -6.74 5.75
C LEU A 13 -11.78 -6.59 5.31
N GLU A 14 -12.05 -6.59 4.01
CA GLU A 14 -13.39 -6.58 3.44
C GLU A 14 -14.21 -7.78 3.90
N SER A 15 -13.65 -8.98 3.72
CA SER A 15 -14.30 -10.22 4.16
C SER A 15 -14.64 -10.19 5.65
N VAL A 16 -13.73 -9.70 6.51
CA VAL A 16 -14.00 -9.54 7.95
C VAL A 16 -15.11 -8.52 8.19
N GLN A 17 -15.14 -7.41 7.45
CA GLN A 17 -16.15 -6.37 7.60
C GLN A 17 -17.57 -6.88 7.29
N GLU A 18 -17.72 -7.75 6.29
CA GLU A 18 -19.02 -8.32 5.89
C GLU A 18 -19.61 -9.25 6.95
N GLU A 19 -18.76 -9.95 7.71
CA GLU A 19 -19.18 -10.85 8.79
C GLU A 19 -19.50 -10.12 10.10
N MET A 20 -19.17 -8.83 10.19
CA MET A 20 -19.37 -8.03 11.40
C MET A 20 -20.78 -7.45 11.51
N THR A 21 -21.36 -7.58 12.70
CA THR A 21 -22.64 -6.93 13.07
C THR A 21 -22.47 -5.84 14.13
N ASP A 22 -21.32 -5.79 14.82
CA ASP A 22 -21.02 -4.72 15.77
C ASP A 22 -20.58 -3.45 15.04
N SER A 23 -21.40 -2.41 15.16
CA SER A 23 -21.16 -1.11 14.50
C SER A 23 -19.82 -0.46 14.86
N GLY A 24 -19.31 -0.68 16.08
CA GLY A 24 -18.03 -0.13 16.52
C GLY A 24 -16.84 -0.86 15.89
N LEU A 25 -16.95 -2.18 15.73
CA LEU A 25 -15.96 -2.98 15.02
C LEU A 25 -15.98 -2.71 13.51
N THR A 26 -17.16 -2.62 12.90
CA THR A 26 -17.31 -2.24 11.48
C THR A 26 -16.66 -0.89 11.19
N PHE A 27 -16.84 0.10 12.07
CA PHE A 27 -16.20 1.41 11.94
C PHE A 27 -14.66 1.32 11.95
N LYS A 28 -14.10 0.51 12.85
CA LYS A 28 -12.64 0.33 12.95
C LYS A 28 -12.05 -0.34 11.71
N ILE A 29 -12.68 -1.41 11.22
CA ILE A 29 -12.24 -2.09 9.99
C ILE A 29 -12.33 -1.16 8.79
N ARG A 30 -13.44 -0.43 8.65
CA ARG A 30 -13.56 0.59 7.59
C ARG A 30 -12.43 1.62 7.67
N THR A 31 -12.10 2.10 8.87
CA THR A 31 -11.02 3.08 9.06
C THR A 31 -9.66 2.49 8.70
N ALA A 32 -9.42 1.21 9.01
CA ALA A 32 -8.21 0.50 8.65
C ALA A 32 -8.06 0.38 7.11
N ARG A 33 -9.13 -0.02 6.40
CA ARG A 33 -9.17 -0.06 4.93
C ARG A 33 -8.89 1.32 4.32
N GLN A 34 -9.50 2.38 4.85
CA GLN A 34 -9.24 3.75 4.41
C GLN A 34 -7.79 4.20 4.62
N SER A 35 -7.18 3.79 5.74
CA SER A 35 -5.77 4.08 6.02
C SER A 35 -4.83 3.33 5.08
N LEU A 36 -5.20 2.12 4.67
CA LEU A 36 -4.43 1.31 3.73
C LEU A 36 -4.33 2.00 2.36
N VAL A 37 -5.46 2.50 1.84
CA VAL A 37 -5.49 3.29 0.59
C VAL A 37 -4.57 4.51 0.67
N ALA A 38 -4.59 5.23 1.79
CA ALA A 38 -3.73 6.41 1.96
C ALA A 38 -2.23 6.05 1.97
N ILE A 39 -1.86 4.87 2.47
CA ILE A 39 -0.47 4.40 2.47
C ILE A 39 -0.07 3.94 1.06
N GLU A 40 -0.96 3.24 0.34
CA GLU A 40 -0.75 2.85 -1.05
C GLU A 40 -0.51 4.07 -1.94
N GLU A 41 -1.35 5.11 -1.84
CA GLU A 41 -1.16 6.36 -2.59
C GLU A 41 0.19 7.03 -2.28
N GLN A 42 0.63 7.03 -1.02
CA GLN A 42 1.94 7.57 -0.63
C GLN A 42 3.08 6.75 -1.18
N TYR A 43 2.94 5.42 -1.18
CA TYR A 43 3.92 4.51 -1.74
C TYR A 43 4.07 4.76 -3.24
N THR A 44 2.97 4.73 -4.01
CA THR A 44 2.98 4.99 -5.46
C THR A 44 3.54 6.38 -5.80
N ALA A 45 3.16 7.41 -5.05
CA ALA A 45 3.73 8.75 -5.24
C ALA A 45 5.24 8.79 -4.95
N GLY A 46 5.71 8.02 -3.97
CA GLY A 46 7.13 7.86 -3.65
C GLY A 46 7.89 7.14 -4.76
N GLN A 47 7.33 6.07 -5.31
CA GLN A 47 7.87 5.32 -6.46
C GLN A 47 8.06 6.26 -7.66
N GLU A 48 7.00 6.96 -8.06
CA GLU A 48 7.06 7.90 -9.17
C GLU A 48 8.07 9.03 -8.95
N ALA A 49 8.24 9.48 -7.70
CA ALA A 49 9.20 10.52 -7.35
C ALA A 49 10.64 10.01 -7.46
N LEU A 50 10.89 8.77 -7.08
CA LEU A 50 12.21 8.12 -7.21
C LEU A 50 12.56 7.91 -8.68
N GLU A 51 11.63 7.43 -9.51
CA GLU A 51 11.86 7.27 -10.96
C GLU A 51 12.20 8.58 -11.68
N LYS A 52 11.62 9.70 -11.22
CA LYS A 52 11.81 11.03 -11.83
C LYS A 52 12.99 11.79 -11.23
N ALA A 53 13.56 11.33 -10.13
CA ALA A 53 14.68 11.98 -9.49
C ALA A 53 15.97 11.71 -10.29
N ASP A 54 16.83 12.72 -10.40
CA ASP A 54 18.15 12.61 -11.03
C ASP A 54 19.10 11.87 -10.07
N ILE A 55 18.80 10.59 -9.87
CA ILE A 55 19.53 9.64 -9.04
C ILE A 55 20.53 8.93 -9.95
N ASP A 56 21.77 8.75 -9.48
CA ASP A 56 22.76 8.00 -10.23
C ASP A 56 22.33 6.53 -10.42
N ASP A 57 22.74 5.94 -11.54
CA ASP A 57 22.30 4.60 -11.95
C ASP A 57 22.62 3.51 -10.90
N GLU A 58 23.72 3.66 -10.13
CA GLU A 58 24.12 2.70 -9.09
C GLU A 58 23.15 2.72 -7.89
N THR A 59 22.72 3.91 -7.48
CA THR A 59 21.71 4.07 -6.44
C THR A 59 20.33 3.58 -6.90
N LEU A 60 19.97 3.82 -8.16
CA LEU A 60 18.69 3.39 -8.73
C LEU A 60 18.61 1.85 -8.84
N GLU A 61 19.70 1.20 -9.28
CA GLU A 61 19.81 -0.27 -9.30
C GLU A 61 19.75 -0.88 -7.90
N SER A 62 20.35 -0.21 -6.91
CA SER A 62 20.27 -0.64 -5.50
C SER A 62 18.84 -0.55 -4.96
N LEU A 63 18.08 0.48 -5.34
CA LEU A 63 16.68 0.65 -4.94
C LEU A 63 15.78 -0.43 -5.56
N HIS A 64 15.98 -0.77 -6.85
CA HIS A 64 15.29 -1.90 -7.49
C HIS A 64 15.58 -3.23 -6.78
N GLN A 65 16.85 -3.52 -6.46
CA GLN A 65 17.22 -4.77 -5.76
C GLN A 65 16.61 -4.87 -4.36
N LEU A 66 16.41 -3.73 -3.70
CA LEU A 66 15.76 -3.66 -2.39
C LEU A 66 14.23 -3.70 -2.47
N GLY A 67 13.65 -3.68 -3.67
CA GLY A 67 12.20 -3.69 -3.89
C GLY A 67 11.53 -2.33 -3.69
N TYR A 68 12.30 -1.25 -3.64
CA TYR A 68 11.78 0.12 -3.57
C TYR A 68 11.51 0.72 -4.96
N LEU A 69 11.71 -0.02 -6.05
CA LEU A 69 11.40 0.34 -7.43
C LEU A 69 10.98 -0.95 -8.16
N ASP A 70 9.87 -0.93 -8.90
CA ASP A 70 9.32 -2.09 -9.66
C ASP A 70 9.88 -2.15 -11.10
#